data_AF-A0A2A2XX93-F1
#
_entry.id   AF-A0A2A2XX93-F1
#
_cell.length_a   1.000
_cell.length_b   1.000
_cell.length_c   1.000
_cell.angle_alpha   90.00
_cell.angle_beta   90.00
_cell.angle_gamma   90.00
#
_symmetry.space_group_name_H-M   'P 1'
#
loop_
_entity.id
_entity.type
_entity.pdbx_description
1 polymer ?
#
loop_
_entity_poly.entity_id
_entity_poly.type
_entity_poly.pdbx_seq_one_letter_code
_entity_poly.pdbx_strand_id
1 'polypeptide(L)'
;MNIQEKFKEIVTALQNELQEYGGLLHLFDRQQKCIVHQDPTGFLDINVDVDEQIAKLTHIREEREELVRQTALAIGKPAEITLSTLTHNFQPEHQPLLRALIDEINDLITRTQRRTRQNRMLLAQCVDSARQLLAVRNPGAMPGTYGAHGQIRTSFNQEKYTAAVA
;
A
#
# COMPACT_ATOMS: atom_id res chain seq x y z
N MET A 1 5.18 33.30 19.46
CA MET A 1 5.59 31.98 18.95
C MET A 1 6.41 32.22 17.69
N ASN A 2 7.67 31.78 17.66
CA ASN A 2 8.60 32.17 16.60
C ASN A 2 8.28 31.43 15.30
N ILE A 3 8.04 32.14 14.21
CA ILE A 3 7.76 31.55 12.88
C ILE A 3 8.89 30.60 12.45
N GLN A 4 10.12 30.88 12.88
CA GLN A 4 11.28 30.03 12.62
C GLN A 4 11.26 28.68 13.36
N GLU A 5 10.67 28.62 14.55
CA GLU A 5 10.49 27.35 15.29
C GLU A 5 9.43 26.48 14.60
N LYS A 6 8.29 27.08 14.22
CA LYS A 6 7.24 26.38 13.47
C LYS A 6 7.73 25.86 12.11
N PHE A 7 8.61 26.61 11.45
CA PHE A 7 9.27 26.14 10.23
C PHE A 7 10.09 24.87 10.47
N LYS A 8 10.95 24.87 11.51
CA LYS A 8 11.76 23.69 11.86
C LYS A 8 10.89 22.49 12.21
N GLU A 9 9.81 22.68 12.96
CA GLU A 9 8.85 21.62 13.30
C GLU A 9 8.23 20.99 12.03
N ILE A 10 7.79 21.82 11.07
CA ILE A 10 7.23 21.32 9.80
C ILE A 10 8.28 20.59 8.98
N VAL A 11 9.52 21.09 8.90
CA VAL A 11 10.60 20.43 8.16
C VAL A 11 10.91 19.05 8.77
N THR A 12 11.01 18.96 10.10
CA THR A 12 11.23 17.68 10.79
C THR A 12 10.07 16.71 10.54
N ALA A 13 8.82 17.19 10.59
CA ALA A 13 7.64 16.37 10.30
C ALA A 13 7.66 15.83 8.85
N LEU A 14 7.99 16.67 7.87
CA LEU A 14 8.12 16.26 6.47
C LEU A 14 9.28 15.27 6.24
N GLN A 15 10.41 15.46 6.93
CA GLN A 15 11.53 14.53 6.86
C GLN A 15 11.18 13.16 7.46
N ASN A 16 10.47 13.15 8.59
CA ASN A 16 9.95 11.91 9.17
C ASN A 16 9.00 11.22 8.19
N GLU A 17 8.05 11.97 7.58
CA GLU A 17 7.14 11.40 6.59
C GLU A 17 7.89 10.77 5.40
N LEU A 18 8.91 11.46 4.88
CA LEU A 18 9.77 11.00 3.80
C LEU A 18 10.52 9.70 4.17
N GLN A 19 11.06 9.63 5.40
CA GLN A 19 11.74 8.43 5.89
C GLN A 19 10.79 7.24 5.96
N GLU A 20 9.55 7.44 6.43
CA GLU A 20 8.58 6.36 6.52
C GLU A 20 8.12 5.83 5.16
N TYR A 21 7.95 6.69 4.15
CA TYR A 21 7.70 6.22 2.78
C TYR A 21 8.89 5.48 2.19
N GLY A 22 10.12 5.93 2.47
CA GLY A 22 11.33 5.22 2.08
C GLY A 22 11.36 3.81 2.66
N GLY A 23 11.03 3.68 3.96
CA GLY A 23 10.88 2.39 4.64
C GLY A 23 9.81 1.52 4.00
N LEU A 24 8.62 2.08 3.74
CA LEU A 24 7.51 1.38 3.09
C LEU A 24 7.86 0.90 1.68
N LEU A 25 8.55 1.72 0.90
CA LEU A 25 9.01 1.35 -0.44
C LEU A 25 9.99 0.17 -0.40
N HIS A 26 10.93 0.19 0.56
CA HIS A 26 11.86 -0.92 0.75
C HIS A 26 11.14 -2.21 1.15
N LEU A 27 10.10 -2.13 1.99
CA LEU A 27 9.26 -3.28 2.31
C LEU A 27 8.53 -3.83 1.08
N PHE A 28 7.98 -2.96 0.22
CA PHE A 28 7.35 -3.40 -1.02
C PHE A 28 8.32 -4.06 -2.01
N ASP A 29 9.56 -3.57 -2.11
CA ASP A 29 10.59 -4.20 -2.94
C ASP A 29 10.98 -5.59 -2.37
N ARG A 30 11.04 -5.75 -1.04
CA ARG A 30 11.26 -7.07 -0.41
C ARG A 30 10.07 -8.01 -0.65
N GLN A 31 8.85 -7.51 -0.51
CA GLN A 31 7.63 -8.27 -0.79
C GLN A 31 7.62 -8.78 -2.23
N GLN A 32 8.01 -7.94 -3.19
CA GLN A 32 8.13 -8.32 -4.59
C GLN A 32 9.13 -9.47 -4.80
N LYS A 33 10.29 -9.43 -4.12
CA LYS A 33 11.28 -10.52 -4.17
C LYS A 33 10.70 -11.82 -3.63
N CYS A 34 9.99 -11.80 -2.50
CA CYS A 34 9.35 -13.00 -1.95
C CYS A 34 8.30 -13.60 -2.92
N ILE A 35 7.52 -12.76 -3.62
CA ILE A 35 6.59 -13.22 -4.65
C ILE A 35 7.34 -13.90 -5.80
N VAL A 36 8.42 -13.29 -6.30
CA VAL A 36 9.23 -13.83 -7.40
C VAL A 36 9.91 -15.15 -7.02
N HIS A 37 10.42 -15.25 -5.80
CA HIS A 37 11.07 -16.46 -5.28
C HIS A 37 10.09 -17.53 -4.78
N GLN A 38 8.78 -17.27 -4.84
CA GLN A 38 7.73 -18.16 -4.33
C GLN A 38 7.95 -18.55 -2.86
N ASP A 39 8.30 -17.56 -2.03
CA ASP A 39 8.48 -17.72 -0.59
C ASP A 39 7.24 -17.20 0.17
N PRO A 40 6.24 -18.06 0.46
CA PRO A 40 5.01 -17.64 1.13
C PRO A 40 5.25 -17.29 2.60
N THR A 41 6.25 -17.88 3.25
CA THR A 41 6.60 -17.61 4.65
C THR A 41 7.18 -16.21 4.80
N GLY A 42 8.20 -15.86 4.00
CA GLY A 42 8.75 -14.51 4.02
C GLY A 42 7.76 -13.45 3.56
N PHE A 43 6.81 -13.80 2.68
CA PHE A 43 5.74 -12.89 2.30
C PHE A 43 4.80 -12.55 3.47
N LEU A 44 4.44 -13.51 4.33
CA LEU A 44 3.58 -13.26 5.49
C LEU A 44 4.26 -12.34 6.50
N ASP A 45 5.52 -12.60 6.82
CA ASP A 45 6.31 -11.76 7.75
C ASP A 45 6.41 -10.31 7.23
N ILE A 46 6.69 -10.13 5.94
CA ILE A 46 6.76 -8.79 5.35
C ILE A 46 5.40 -8.08 5.35
N ASN A 47 4.26 -8.79 5.26
CA ASN A 47 2.96 -8.13 5.38
C ASN A 47 2.74 -7.56 6.78
N VAL A 48 3.18 -8.26 7.84
CA VAL A 48 3.11 -7.72 9.20
C VAL A 48 3.94 -6.45 9.32
N ASP A 49 5.17 -6.46 8.79
CA ASP A 49 6.04 -5.27 8.75
C ASP A 49 5.39 -4.12 7.95
N VAL A 50 4.75 -4.42 6.82
CA VAL A 50 4.06 -3.42 5.98
C VAL A 50 2.86 -2.81 6.72
N ASP A 51 2.05 -3.62 7.40
CA ASP A 51 0.89 -3.14 8.14
C ASP A 51 1.32 -2.23 9.31
N GLU A 52 2.39 -2.61 10.04
CA GLU A 52 2.97 -1.76 11.09
C GLU A 52 3.51 -0.45 10.52
N GLN A 53 4.19 -0.50 9.37
CA GLN A 53 4.73 0.68 8.70
C GLN A 53 3.62 1.62 8.19
N ILE A 54 2.50 1.07 7.71
CA ILE A 54 1.33 1.86 7.30
C ILE A 54 0.71 2.55 8.51
N ALA A 55 0.58 1.85 9.65
CA ALA A 55 0.05 2.43 10.88
C ALA A 55 0.91 3.60 11.41
N LYS A 56 2.24 3.44 11.38
CA LYS A 56 3.20 4.51 11.71
C LYS A 56 3.07 5.69 10.76
N LEU A 57 2.98 5.43 9.46
CA LEU A 57 2.82 6.47 8.43
C LEU A 57 1.52 7.25 8.61
N THR A 58 0.40 6.59 8.97
CA THR A 58 -0.86 7.29 9.25
C THR A 58 -0.72 8.23 10.44
N HIS A 59 -0.08 7.80 11.52
CA HIS A 59 0.15 8.65 12.69
C HIS A 59 0.99 9.88 12.35
N ILE A 60 2.10 9.70 11.62
CA ILE A 60 2.98 10.81 11.23
C ILE A 60 2.28 11.79 10.27
N ARG A 61 1.42 11.28 9.38
CA ARG A 61 0.58 12.14 8.53
C ARG A 61 -0.40 12.98 9.36
N GLU A 62 -1.06 12.39 10.34
CA GLU A 62 -2.00 13.08 11.23
C GLU A 62 -1.28 14.16 12.06
N GLU A 63 -0.11 13.84 12.63
CA GLU A 63 0.73 14.81 13.36
C GLU A 63 1.11 15.99 12.47
N ARG A 64 1.52 15.72 11.22
CA ARG A 64 1.86 16.76 10.26
C ARG A 64 0.64 17.63 9.93
N GLU A 65 -0.53 17.05 9.69
CA GLU A 65 -1.75 17.81 9.42
C GLU A 65 -2.15 18.71 10.57
N GLU A 66 -2.00 18.23 11.80
CA GLU A 66 -2.25 19.04 13.00
C GLU A 66 -1.22 20.17 13.16
N LEU A 67 0.08 19.91 12.93
CA LEU A 67 1.11 20.94 12.94
C LEU A 67 0.87 22.03 11.87
N VAL A 68 0.43 21.63 10.68
CA VAL A 68 0.09 22.54 9.58
C VAL A 68 -1.12 23.40 9.97
N ARG A 69 -2.15 22.78 10.55
CA ARG A 69 -3.35 23.47 11.04
C ARG A 69 -3.01 24.50 12.11
N GLN A 70 -2.19 24.12 13.10
CA GLN A 70 -1.73 25.03 14.15
C GLN A 70 -0.92 26.20 13.58
N THR A 71 -0.07 25.92 12.58
CA THR A 71 0.74 26.95 11.93
C THR A 71 -0.11 27.90 11.08
N ALA A 72 -1.13 27.39 10.38
CA ALA A 72 -2.08 28.20 9.64
C ALA A 72 -2.87 29.15 10.58
N LEU A 73 -3.36 28.64 11.70
CA LEU A 73 -4.04 29.43 12.73
C LEU A 73 -3.12 30.50 13.32
N ALA A 74 -1.85 30.18 13.60
CA ALA A 74 -0.87 31.13 14.12
C ALA A 74 -0.55 32.28 13.15
N ILE A 75 -0.70 32.06 11.83
CA ILE A 75 -0.50 33.06 10.77
C ILE A 75 -1.82 33.81 10.46
N GLY A 76 -2.93 33.49 11.14
CA GLY A 76 -4.23 34.13 10.93
C GLY A 76 -4.94 33.69 9.64
N LYS A 77 -4.62 32.48 9.17
CA LYS A 77 -5.06 31.91 7.91
C LYS A 77 -6.03 30.73 8.18
N PRO A 78 -6.99 30.42 7.29
CA PRO A 78 -7.92 29.32 7.49
C PRO A 78 -7.21 27.95 7.61
N ALA A 79 -7.77 27.09 8.45
CA ALA A 79 -7.24 25.76 8.79
C ALA A 79 -7.11 24.79 7.59
N GLU A 80 -7.81 25.04 6.48
CA GLU A 80 -7.84 24.19 5.29
C GLU A 80 -6.82 24.58 4.21
N ILE A 81 -5.86 25.45 4.54
CA ILE A 81 -4.86 25.90 3.58
C ILE A 81 -3.90 24.76 3.22
N THR A 82 -3.67 24.60 1.92
CA THR A 82 -2.78 23.59 1.37
C THR A 82 -1.34 23.85 1.81
N LEU A 83 -0.55 22.79 2.04
CA LEU A 83 0.86 22.90 2.43
C LEU A 83 1.65 23.82 1.48
N SER A 84 1.38 23.71 0.17
CA SER A 84 1.99 24.55 -0.88
C SER A 84 1.66 26.04 -0.72
N THR A 85 0.42 26.40 -0.39
CA THR A 85 0.03 27.79 -0.12
C THR A 85 0.59 28.30 1.21
N LEU A 86 0.79 27.41 2.20
CA LEU A 86 1.45 27.73 3.46
C LEU A 86 2.93 28.06 3.24
N THR A 87 3.62 27.34 2.34
CA THR A 87 5.02 27.58 1.96
C THR A 87 5.28 29.02 1.50
N HIS A 88 4.36 29.63 0.75
CA HIS A 88 4.52 31.00 0.22
C HIS A 88 4.52 32.09 1.31
N ASN A 89 4.01 31.79 2.52
CA ASN A 89 4.00 32.73 3.64
C ASN A 89 5.29 32.71 4.47
N PHE A 90 6.19 31.75 4.22
CA PHE A 90 7.50 31.72 4.86
C PHE A 90 8.51 32.59 4.11
N GLN A 91 9.60 32.93 4.80
CA GLN A 91 10.72 33.67 4.23
C GLN A 91 11.21 33.01 2.93
N PRO A 92 11.59 33.81 1.92
CA PRO A 92 11.94 33.31 0.58
C PRO A 92 13.10 32.30 0.59
N GLU A 93 13.99 32.38 1.57
CA GLU A 93 15.13 31.46 1.77
C GLU A 93 14.69 30.02 2.11
N HIS A 94 13.51 29.87 2.71
CA HIS A 94 12.98 28.61 3.24
C HIS A 94 11.97 27.92 2.32
N GLN A 95 11.40 28.67 1.36
CA GLN A 95 10.45 28.16 0.38
C GLN A 95 10.98 27.03 -0.52
N PRO A 96 12.20 27.11 -1.09
CA PRO A 96 12.68 26.06 -2.00
C PRO A 96 12.85 24.72 -1.30
N LEU A 97 13.28 24.72 -0.03
CA LEU A 97 13.44 23.48 0.75
C LEU A 97 12.09 22.79 0.99
N LEU A 98 11.09 23.54 1.45
CA LEU A 98 9.74 22.98 1.68
C LEU A 98 9.13 22.47 0.38
N ARG A 99 9.28 23.23 -0.71
CA ARG A 99 8.76 22.80 -2.02
C ARG A 99 9.42 21.50 -2.49
N ALA A 100 10.74 21.39 -2.36
CA ALA A 100 11.46 20.17 -2.70
C ALA A 100 11.00 18.97 -1.85
N LEU A 101 10.80 19.15 -0.54
CA LEU A 101 10.29 18.09 0.34
C LEU A 101 8.87 17.66 -0.03
N ILE A 102 7.98 18.60 -0.34
CA ILE A 102 6.61 18.31 -0.78
C ILE A 102 6.63 17.53 -2.10
N ASP A 103 7.44 17.97 -3.07
CA ASP A 103 7.55 17.34 -4.37
C ASP A 103 8.11 15.91 -4.24
N GLU A 104 9.12 15.71 -3.40
CA GLU A 104 9.70 14.38 -3.12
C GLU A 104 8.71 13.44 -2.42
N ILE A 105 7.97 13.93 -1.41
CA ILE A 105 6.92 13.15 -0.73
C ILE A 105 5.84 12.73 -1.74
N ASN A 106 5.42 13.64 -2.61
CA ASN A 106 4.43 13.34 -3.65
C ASN A 106 4.94 12.27 -4.61
N ASP A 107 6.20 12.36 -5.05
CA ASP A 107 6.80 11.33 -5.90
C ASP A 107 6.86 9.98 -5.18
N LEU A 108 7.28 9.94 -3.92
CA LEU A 108 7.28 8.73 -3.10
C LEU A 108 5.88 8.11 -2.95
N ILE A 109 4.84 8.92 -2.76
CA ILE A 109 3.44 8.43 -2.72
C ILE A 109 3.09 7.75 -4.05
N THR A 110 3.40 8.38 -5.19
CA THR A 110 3.07 7.79 -6.51
C THR A 110 3.84 6.50 -6.77
N ARG A 111 5.13 6.45 -6.41
CA ARG A 111 5.97 5.24 -6.51
C ARG A 111 5.45 4.12 -5.64
N THR A 112 5.10 4.43 -4.40
CA THR A 112 4.51 3.49 -3.43
C THR A 112 3.21 2.89 -3.98
N GLN A 113 2.28 3.73 -4.47
CA GLN A 113 1.03 3.26 -5.07
C GLN A 113 1.28 2.36 -6.29
N ARG A 114 2.24 2.73 -7.14
CA ARG A 114 2.64 1.92 -8.30
C ARG A 114 3.17 0.55 -7.86
N ARG A 115 4.02 0.49 -6.84
CA ARG A 115 4.55 -0.77 -6.28
C ARG A 115 3.46 -1.65 -5.70
N THR A 116 2.53 -1.09 -4.92
CA THR A 116 1.38 -1.86 -4.40
C THR A 116 0.55 -2.47 -5.52
N ARG A 117 0.29 -1.72 -6.60
CA ARG A 117 -0.43 -2.23 -7.79
C ARG A 117 0.34 -3.36 -8.47
N GLN A 118 1.66 -3.21 -8.61
CA GLN A 118 2.53 -4.25 -9.18
C GLN A 118 2.50 -5.54 -8.35
N ASN A 119 2.62 -5.44 -7.01
CA ASN A 119 2.57 -6.61 -6.13
C ASN A 119 1.22 -7.34 -6.23
N ARG A 120 0.10 -6.61 -6.29
CA ARG A 120 -1.23 -7.21 -6.51
C ARG A 120 -1.35 -7.94 -7.85
N MET A 121 -0.80 -7.36 -8.91
CA MET A 121 -0.81 -7.99 -10.24
C MET A 121 0.03 -9.27 -10.27
N LEU A 122 1.22 -9.27 -9.66
CA LEU A 122 2.09 -10.45 -9.58
C LEU A 122 1.43 -11.58 -8.79
N LEU A 123 0.79 -11.26 -7.66
CA LEU A 123 0.06 -12.25 -6.86
C LEU A 123 -1.09 -12.88 -7.66
N ALA A 124 -1.88 -12.07 -8.39
CA ALA A 124 -2.93 -12.59 -9.25
C ALA A 124 -2.37 -13.55 -10.32
N GLN A 125 -1.26 -13.18 -10.96
CA GLN A 125 -0.60 -14.02 -11.95
C GLN A 125 -0.05 -15.34 -11.36
N CYS A 126 0.51 -15.31 -10.14
CA CYS A 126 0.94 -16.50 -9.43
C CYS A 126 -0.23 -17.45 -9.12
N VAL A 127 -1.36 -16.91 -8.66
CA VAL A 127 -2.57 -17.68 -8.37
C VAL A 127 -3.13 -18.32 -9.65
N ASP A 128 -3.20 -17.57 -10.75
CA ASP A 128 -3.70 -18.10 -12.03
C ASP A 128 -2.77 -19.18 -12.60
N SER A 129 -1.45 -19.02 -12.48
CA SER A 129 -0.47 -20.04 -12.87
C SER A 129 -0.62 -21.31 -12.01
N ALA A 130 -0.80 -21.16 -10.69
CA ALA A 130 -1.05 -22.28 -9.78
C ALA A 130 -2.35 -23.01 -10.14
N ARG A 131 -3.43 -22.28 -10.47
CA ARG A 131 -4.70 -22.85 -10.95
C ARG A 131 -4.53 -23.62 -12.25
N GLN A 132 -3.77 -23.08 -13.22
CA GLN A 132 -3.48 -23.78 -14.47
C GLN A 132 -2.68 -25.06 -14.25
N LEU A 133 -1.65 -25.03 -13.39
CA LEU A 133 -0.88 -26.23 -13.05
C LEU A 133 -1.73 -27.28 -12.34
N LEU A 134 -2.62 -26.87 -11.44
CA LEU A 134 -3.58 -27.76 -10.80
C LEU A 134 -4.58 -28.35 -11.80
N ALA A 135 -5.05 -27.56 -12.77
CA ALA A 135 -5.92 -28.03 -13.84
C ALA A 135 -5.23 -29.03 -14.77
N VAL A 136 -3.94 -28.83 -15.06
CA VAL A 136 -3.12 -29.77 -15.86
C VAL A 136 -2.83 -31.05 -15.08
N ARG A 137 -2.61 -30.98 -13.75
CA ARG A 137 -2.39 -32.17 -12.90
C ARG A 137 -3.66 -32.94 -12.55
N ASN A 138 -4.82 -32.30 -12.58
CA ASN A 138 -6.14 -32.94 -12.40
C ASN A 138 -6.96 -32.85 -13.70
N PRO A 139 -6.59 -33.59 -14.77
CA PRO A 139 -7.40 -33.64 -15.98
C PRO A 139 -8.75 -34.38 -15.77
N GLY A 140 -8.96 -34.98 -14.59
CA GLY A 140 -10.16 -35.75 -14.23
C GLY A 140 -11.34 -34.95 -13.67
N ALA A 141 -11.25 -33.61 -13.56
CA ALA A 141 -12.38 -32.76 -13.17
C ALA A 141 -13.17 -32.23 -14.39
N MET A 142 -13.09 -32.92 -15.54
CA MET A 142 -14.08 -32.76 -16.61
C MET A 142 -15.27 -33.68 -16.31
N PRO A 143 -16.51 -33.16 -16.20
CA PRO A 143 -17.68 -33.97 -15.90
C PRO A 143 -18.09 -34.77 -17.13
N GLY A 144 -18.27 -36.07 -16.94
CA GLY A 144 -19.03 -36.91 -17.86
C GLY A 144 -18.17 -37.77 -18.77
N THR A 145 -17.76 -38.94 -18.27
CA THR A 145 -17.64 -40.09 -19.15
C THR A 145 -19.00 -40.36 -19.79
N TYR A 146 -19.04 -40.38 -21.12
CA TYR A 146 -20.22 -40.76 -21.87
C TYR A 146 -20.67 -42.15 -21.43
N GLY A 147 -21.91 -42.28 -20.96
CA GLY A 147 -22.53 -43.60 -20.83
C GLY A 147 -22.65 -44.25 -22.21
N ALA A 148 -22.80 -45.58 -22.26
CA ALA A 148 -22.95 -46.36 -23.50
C ALA A 148 -24.13 -45.95 -24.41
N HIS A 149 -24.94 -44.95 -24.03
CA HIS A 149 -26.04 -44.36 -24.80
C HIS A 149 -25.87 -42.84 -25.05
N GLY A 150 -24.66 -42.29 -24.93
CA GLY A 150 -24.39 -40.92 -25.34
C GLY A 150 -24.86 -39.83 -24.36
N GLN A 151 -25.29 -40.18 -23.14
CA GLN A 151 -25.73 -39.20 -22.14
C GLN A 151 -24.59 -38.81 -21.19
N ILE A 152 -24.38 -37.51 -21.02
CA ILE A 152 -23.40 -36.92 -20.09
C ILE A 152 -24.03 -36.93 -18.68
N ARG A 153 -23.50 -37.76 -17.78
CA ARG A 153 -23.87 -37.72 -16.35
C ARG A 153 -23.06 -36.63 -15.64
N THR A 154 -23.62 -35.44 -15.50
CA THR A 154 -23.09 -34.42 -14.60
C THR A 154 -23.55 -34.71 -13.17
N SER A 155 -22.86 -35.61 -12.46
CA SER A 155 -23.01 -35.69 -11.00
C SER A 155 -22.13 -34.62 -10.35
N PHE A 156 -22.60 -33.38 -10.32
CA PHE A 156 -22.11 -32.39 -9.37
C PHE A 156 -22.60 -32.82 -7.99
N ASN A 157 -21.74 -33.46 -7.20
CA ASN A 157 -22.07 -33.83 -5.84
C ASN A 157 -22.04 -32.55 -4.97
N GLN A 158 -23.22 -32.01 -4.67
CA GLN A 158 -23.45 -30.77 -3.94
C GLN A 158 -23.49 -30.99 -2.41
N GLU A 159 -23.18 -32.19 -1.90
CA GLU A 159 -23.44 -32.56 -0.49
C GLU A 159 -22.29 -32.25 0.49
N LYS A 160 -21.19 -31.62 0.10
CA LYS A 160 -20.07 -31.34 1.03
C LYS A 160 -20.08 -29.97 1.71
N TYR A 161 -21.03 -29.08 1.43
CA TYR A 161 -21.06 -27.74 2.05
C TYR A 161 -22.03 -27.58 3.24
N THR A 162 -22.92 -28.54 3.51
CA THR A 162 -23.88 -28.44 4.62
C THR A 162 -23.45 -29.12 5.92
N ALA A 163 -22.34 -29.86 5.94
CA ALA A 163 -21.88 -30.59 7.14
C ALA A 163 -20.88 -29.82 8.03
N ALA A 164 -20.57 -28.56 7.72
CA ALA A 164 -19.61 -27.75 8.50
C ALA A 164 -20.24 -26.56 9.24
N VAL A 165 -21.58 -26.47 9.32
CA VAL A 165 -22.30 -25.36 10.00
C VAL A 165 -23.37 -25.89 10.97
N ALA A 166 -23.07 -26.94 11.74
CA ALA A 166 -23.90 -27.34 12.88
C ALA A 166 -23.01 -27.58 14.11
#